data_AF-K1QY11-F1
#
_entry.id   AF-K1QY11-F1
#
_cell.length_a   1.000
_cell.length_b   1.000
_cell.length_c   1.000
_cell.angle_alpha   90.00
_cell.angle_beta   90.00
_cell.angle_gamma   90.00
#
_symmetry.space_group_name_H-M   'P 1'
#
loop_
_entity.id
_entity.type
_entity.pdbx_description
1 polymer ?
#
loop_
_entity_poly.entity_id
_entity_poly.type
_entity_poly.pdbx_seq_one_letter_code
_entity_poly.pdbx_strand_id
1 'polypeptide(L)'
;MCWACVLIVNIGLHKPAYQQNPLIREGVTYYASNADDGRKSELTWEGGKCAISLYKQTAIWWVNLISIHSIHHITIYFMKDDLKGCSLAGFYRSNCSTPCPDVNCQYCHIETGTCKGCKPGYQGHRCEIGCINGTIML
;
A
#
# COMPACT_ATOMS: atom_id res chain seq x y z
N MET A 1 13.28 -31.79 8.41
CA MET A 1 14.15 -30.72 7.89
C MET A 1 13.68 -29.42 8.51
N CYS A 2 14.57 -28.71 9.21
CA CYS A 2 14.23 -27.51 9.98
C CYS A 2 13.95 -26.36 8.99
N TRP A 3 12.70 -25.96 8.82
CA TRP A 3 12.37 -24.78 8.03
C TRP A 3 12.76 -23.56 8.86
N ALA A 4 13.84 -22.88 8.46
CA ALA A 4 14.19 -21.58 9.00
C ALA A 4 13.00 -20.63 8.74
N CYS A 5 12.48 -20.05 9.81
CA CYS A 5 11.44 -19.03 9.72
C CYS A 5 12.08 -17.80 9.05
N VAL A 6 11.83 -17.60 7.74
CA VAL A 6 12.32 -16.41 7.04
C VAL A 6 11.49 -15.23 7.51
N LEU A 7 12.03 -14.43 8.43
CA LEU A 7 11.47 -13.15 8.82
C LEU A 7 11.63 -12.18 7.65
N ILE A 8 10.52 -11.84 6.99
CA ILE A 8 10.49 -10.75 6.03
C ILE A 8 10.37 -9.45 6.83
N VAL A 9 11.45 -8.68 6.87
CA VAL A 9 11.50 -7.38 7.54
C VAL A 9 11.51 -6.27 6.48
N ASN A 10 10.80 -5.17 6.74
CA ASN A 10 10.90 -3.97 5.90
C ASN A 10 12.26 -3.28 6.16
N ILE A 11 13.26 -3.62 5.35
CA ILE A 11 14.61 -3.04 5.44
C ILE A 11 14.66 -1.55 5.02
N GLY A 12 13.67 -1.09 4.25
CA GLY A 12 13.55 0.30 3.80
C GLY A 12 12.90 1.23 4.82
N LEU A 13 12.37 0.72 5.93
CA LEU A 13 11.68 1.53 6.94
C LEU A 13 12.61 2.59 7.54
N HIS A 14 12.14 3.84 7.55
CA HIS A 14 12.84 5.02 8.07
C HIS A 14 14.27 5.18 7.57
N LYS A 15 14.50 4.86 6.29
CA LYS A 15 15.81 5.05 5.66
C LYS A 15 15.89 6.44 5.01
N PRO A 16 17.10 6.90 4.66
CA PRO A 16 17.21 8.15 3.92
C PRO A 16 16.54 8.00 2.54
N ALA A 17 15.43 8.70 2.36
CA ALA A 17 14.68 8.74 1.12
C ALA A 17 14.91 10.06 0.38
N TYR A 18 14.92 9.98 -0.95
CA TYR A 18 15.03 11.13 -1.84
C TYR A 18 13.91 11.09 -2.87
N GLN A 19 13.42 12.27 -3.24
CA GLN A 19 12.53 12.44 -4.37
C GLN A 19 12.92 13.65 -5.21
N GLN A 20 12.71 13.55 -6.52
CA GLN A 20 12.95 14.64 -7.45
C GLN A 20 11.70 15.52 -7.56
N ASN A 21 11.91 16.84 -7.53
CA ASN A 21 10.86 17.85 -7.69
C ASN A 21 9.69 17.71 -6.69
N PRO A 22 9.95 17.72 -5.36
CA PRO A 22 8.91 17.57 -4.35
C PRO A 22 7.82 18.64 -4.48
N LEU A 23 6.55 18.25 -4.32
CA LEU A 23 5.44 19.19 -4.17
C LEU A 23 5.51 19.83 -2.78
N ILE A 24 5.72 21.14 -2.74
CA ILE A 24 5.72 21.92 -1.49
C ILE A 24 4.40 22.70 -1.45
N ARG A 25 3.57 22.42 -0.43
CA ARG A 25 2.33 23.14 -0.17
C ARG A 25 2.34 23.63 1.27
N GLU A 26 1.85 24.84 1.50
CA GLU A 26 1.73 25.36 2.86
C GLU A 26 0.79 24.46 3.68
N GLY A 27 1.26 23.98 4.83
CA GLY A 27 0.50 23.16 5.78
C GLY A 27 0.52 21.64 5.56
N VAL A 28 0.99 21.12 4.41
CA VAL A 28 1.10 19.67 4.16
C VAL A 28 2.43 19.36 3.46
N THR A 29 3.25 18.53 4.08
CA THR A 29 4.58 18.19 3.57
C THR A 29 4.61 16.81 2.92
N TYR A 30 4.67 16.78 1.59
CA TYR A 30 4.78 15.55 0.78
C TYR A 30 6.23 15.08 0.63
N TYR A 31 6.91 14.83 1.75
CA TYR A 31 8.31 14.46 1.75
C TYR A 31 8.53 13.03 1.25
N ALA A 32 9.76 12.77 0.77
CA ALA A 32 10.17 11.44 0.32
C ALA A 32 10.04 10.40 1.44
N SER A 33 10.30 10.82 2.69
CA SER A 33 10.20 9.99 3.89
C SER A 33 8.79 9.49 4.21
N ASN A 34 7.76 10.11 3.63
CA ASN A 34 6.38 9.65 3.86
C ASN A 34 6.13 8.29 3.20
N ALA A 35 6.88 7.95 2.15
CA ALA A 35 6.73 6.67 1.45
C ALA A 35 7.39 5.49 2.19
N ASP A 36 8.28 5.75 3.16
CA ASP A 36 9.02 4.73 3.90
C ASP A 36 8.89 4.84 5.42
N ASP A 37 7.90 5.59 5.93
CA ASP A 37 7.62 5.75 7.36
C ASP A 37 6.77 4.62 7.97
N GLY A 38 6.33 3.67 7.15
CA GLY A 38 5.51 2.52 7.55
C GLY A 38 4.03 2.83 7.78
N ARG A 39 3.58 4.08 7.60
CA ARG A 39 2.18 4.49 7.83
C ARG A 39 1.36 4.27 6.56
N LYS A 40 0.39 3.34 6.63
CA LYS A 40 -0.44 2.95 5.48
C LYS A 40 -1.93 3.31 5.64
N SER A 41 -2.30 3.96 6.75
CA SER A 41 -3.70 4.12 7.16
C SER A 41 -4.48 5.13 6.33
N GLU A 42 -3.82 6.12 5.74
CA GLU A 42 -4.47 7.26 5.08
C GLU A 42 -3.67 7.65 3.86
N LEU A 43 -3.98 7.02 2.73
CA LEU A 43 -3.30 7.24 1.45
C LEU A 43 -3.99 8.33 0.62
N THR A 44 -4.81 9.17 1.26
CA THR A 44 -5.53 10.25 0.59
C THR A 44 -4.58 11.40 0.25
N TRP A 45 -4.95 12.20 -0.75
CA TRP A 45 -4.15 13.37 -1.12
C TRP A 45 -4.10 14.40 0.04
N GLU A 46 -5.19 14.57 0.79
CA GLU A 46 -5.23 15.46 1.97
C GLU A 46 -4.51 14.92 3.19
N GLY A 47 -4.42 13.58 3.33
CA GLY A 47 -3.87 12.93 4.52
C GLY A 47 -2.37 13.14 4.73
N GLY A 48 -1.65 13.65 3.73
CA GLY A 48 -0.25 14.05 3.86
C GLY A 48 0.75 12.90 4.10
N LYS A 49 0.33 11.64 3.93
CA LYS A 49 1.19 10.45 4.12
C LYS A 49 1.78 9.89 2.83
N CYS A 50 1.67 10.62 1.72
CA CYS A 50 2.24 10.24 0.43
C CYS A 50 3.45 11.11 0.08
N ALA A 51 4.37 10.54 -0.70
CA ALA A 51 5.38 11.29 -1.44
C ALA A 51 4.80 11.75 -2.77
N ILE A 52 4.87 13.06 -3.08
CA ILE A 52 4.29 13.65 -4.29
C ILE A 52 5.34 14.54 -4.99
N SER A 53 5.52 14.31 -6.28
CA SER A 53 6.33 15.17 -7.15
C SER A 53 5.47 16.15 -7.95
N LEU A 54 6.03 17.30 -8.31
CA LEU A 54 5.45 18.23 -9.28
C LEU A 54 5.27 17.56 -10.65
N TYR A 55 4.29 18.05 -11.41
CA TYR A 55 4.01 17.56 -12.76
C TYR A 55 5.21 17.78 -13.68
N LYS A 56 5.88 16.68 -14.03
CA LYS A 56 6.99 16.57 -14.99
C LYS A 56 6.85 15.25 -15.75
N GLN A 57 7.56 15.13 -16.86
CA GLN A 57 7.54 13.90 -17.68
C GLN A 57 8.08 12.67 -16.94
N THR A 58 9.00 12.88 -16.00
CA THR A 58 9.61 11.84 -15.18
C THR A 58 9.55 12.23 -13.71
N ALA A 59 9.14 11.29 -12.85
CA ALA A 59 9.22 11.39 -11.40
C ALA A 59 10.22 10.35 -10.89
N ILE A 60 11.14 10.76 -10.01
CA ILE A 60 12.15 9.88 -9.43
C ILE A 60 11.98 9.88 -7.92
N TRP A 61 11.94 8.68 -7.34
CA TRP A 61 12.01 8.45 -5.90
C TRP A 61 12.95 7.27 -5.65
N TRP A 62 13.80 7.37 -4.63
CA TRP A 62 14.67 6.27 -4.21
C TRP A 62 14.96 6.32 -2.71
N VAL A 63 15.35 5.16 -2.16
CA VAL A 63 15.71 4.99 -0.76
C VAL A 63 17.13 4.43 -0.66
N ASN A 64 17.93 5.00 0.25
CA ASN A 64 19.28 4.54 0.52
C ASN A 64 19.27 3.47 1.62
N LEU A 65 19.47 2.20 1.25
CA LEU A 65 19.53 1.08 2.19
C LEU A 65 20.82 1.01 3.01
N ILE A 66 21.78 1.92 2.78
CA ILE A 66 23.10 2.05 3.44
C ILE A 66 24.07 0.90 3.11
N SER A 67 23.58 -0.33 3.09
CA SER A 67 24.34 -1.53 2.72
C SER A 67 23.59 -2.37 1.69
N ILE A 68 24.32 -3.31 1.09
CA ILE A 68 23.77 -4.24 0.09
C ILE A 68 22.93 -5.29 0.81
N HIS A 69 21.66 -5.40 0.41
CA HIS A 69 20.72 -6.37 0.95
C HIS A 69 20.13 -7.22 -0.18
N SER A 70 19.78 -8.47 0.13
CA SER A 70 18.94 -9.29 -0.75
C SER A 70 17.47 -8.91 -0.53
N ILE A 71 16.81 -8.47 -1.60
CA ILE A 71 15.41 -8.04 -1.56
C ILE A 71 14.55 -9.18 -2.07
N HIS A 72 13.61 -9.63 -1.23
CA HIS A 72 12.64 -10.65 -1.64
C HIS A 72 11.55 -10.08 -2.55
N HIS A 73 10.95 -8.95 -2.17
CA HIS A 73 9.91 -8.28 -2.95
C HIS A 73 9.86 -6.79 -2.63
N ILE A 74 9.21 -6.02 -3.51
CA ILE A 74 8.94 -4.60 -3.33
C ILE A 74 7.43 -4.39 -3.38
N THR A 75 6.87 -3.70 -2.39
CA THR A 75 5.45 -3.34 -2.35
C THR A 75 5.32 -1.83 -2.47
N ILE A 76 4.52 -1.38 -3.44
CA ILE A 76 4.25 0.05 -3.68
C ILE A 76 2.78 0.31 -3.38
N TYR A 77 2.53 1.32 -2.54
CA TYR A 77 1.18 1.80 -2.23
C TYR A 77 0.92 3.10 -2.97
N PHE A 78 -0.16 3.12 -3.74
CA PHE A 78 -0.57 4.31 -4.49
C PHE A 78 -1.49 5.19 -3.64
N MET A 79 -1.43 6.50 -3.91
CA MET A 79 -2.41 7.45 -3.40
C MET A 79 -3.83 6.99 -3.77
N LYS A 80 -4.73 6.97 -2.80
CA LYS A 80 -6.14 6.70 -2.96
C LYS A 80 -6.86 8.03 -3.12
N ASP A 81 -7.62 8.17 -4.20
CA ASP A 81 -8.53 9.28 -4.33
C ASP A 81 -9.88 8.86 -3.73
N ASP A 82 -10.28 9.47 -2.62
CA ASP A 82 -11.61 9.28 -2.04
C ASP A 82 -12.72 9.77 -3.00
N LEU A 83 -12.38 10.52 -4.07
CA LEU A 83 -13.35 10.87 -5.13
C LEU A 83 -13.70 9.70 -6.08
N LYS A 84 -12.95 8.58 -6.05
CA LYS A 84 -13.21 7.42 -6.94
C LYS A 84 -13.13 6.04 -6.26
N GLY A 85 -13.03 5.98 -4.93
CA GLY A 85 -12.89 4.73 -4.18
C GLY A 85 -13.72 4.71 -2.90
N CYS A 86 -14.23 3.53 -2.51
CA CYS A 86 -14.85 3.37 -1.21
C CYS A 86 -13.82 3.42 -0.08
N SER A 87 -13.92 4.43 0.79
CA SER A 87 -13.13 4.51 2.02
C SER A 87 -13.49 3.39 3.02
N LEU A 88 -14.67 2.76 2.86
CA LEU A 88 -15.10 1.57 3.58
C LEU A 88 -14.51 0.30 2.96
N ALA A 89 -13.60 -0.36 3.69
CA ALA A 89 -13.07 -1.66 3.31
C ALA A 89 -14.20 -2.71 3.23
N GLY A 90 -14.15 -3.57 2.21
CA GLY A 90 -15.18 -4.59 1.99
C GLY A 90 -16.45 -4.12 1.29
N PHE A 91 -16.49 -2.90 0.74
CA PHE A 91 -17.61 -2.39 -0.07
C PHE A 91 -17.13 -1.86 -1.43
N TYR A 92 -18.00 -1.94 -2.44
CA TYR A 92 -17.80 -1.39 -3.78
C TYR A 92 -19.03 -0.59 -4.23
N ARG A 93 -19.01 -0.13 -5.49
CA ARG A 93 -19.94 0.82 -6.11
C ARG A 93 -19.67 2.27 -5.68
N SER A 94 -20.09 3.22 -6.51
CA SER A 94 -19.92 4.67 -6.28
C SER A 94 -20.52 5.18 -4.96
N ASN A 95 -21.45 4.43 -4.35
CA ASN A 95 -22.11 4.79 -3.09
C ASN A 95 -21.68 3.92 -1.90
N CYS A 96 -20.72 3.01 -2.08
CA CYS A 96 -20.20 2.13 -1.02
C CYS A 96 -21.27 1.36 -0.24
N SER A 97 -22.40 1.07 -0.89
CA SER A 97 -23.53 0.40 -0.26
C SER A 97 -23.55 -1.10 -0.55
N THR A 98 -22.70 -1.59 -1.46
CA THR A 98 -22.68 -3.01 -1.84
C THR A 98 -21.42 -3.67 -1.28
N PRO A 99 -21.53 -4.72 -0.45
CA PRO A 99 -20.37 -5.43 0.06
C PRO A 99 -19.64 -6.18 -1.07
N CYS A 100 -18.33 -6.38 -0.92
CA CYS A 100 -17.54 -7.18 -1.88
C CYS A 100 -18.16 -8.58 -2.03
N PRO A 101 -18.28 -9.12 -3.25
CA PRO A 101 -18.87 -10.43 -3.49
C PRO A 101 -18.13 -11.57 -2.79
N ASP A 102 -16.80 -11.47 -2.70
CA ASP A 102 -15.96 -12.48 -2.08
C ASP A 102 -15.76 -12.19 -0.59
N VAL A 103 -16.18 -13.14 0.27
CA VAL A 103 -16.27 -12.98 1.74
C VAL A 103 -14.93 -12.61 2.41
N ASN A 104 -13.84 -13.12 1.86
CA ASN A 104 -12.48 -12.88 2.38
C ASN A 104 -11.76 -11.76 1.62
N CYS A 105 -12.47 -11.01 0.79
CA CYS A 105 -11.92 -9.86 0.10
C CYS A 105 -11.92 -8.63 1.02
N GLN A 106 -10.79 -7.94 1.09
CA GLN A 106 -10.64 -6.69 1.80
C GLN A 106 -10.87 -5.48 0.88
N TYR A 107 -10.45 -5.59 -0.39
CA TYR A 107 -10.58 -4.53 -1.39
C TYR A 107 -11.06 -5.12 -2.72
N CYS A 108 -12.17 -4.61 -3.24
CA CYS A 108 -12.70 -5.01 -4.54
C CYS A 108 -12.80 -3.81 -5.50
N HIS A 109 -12.84 -4.09 -6.80
CA HIS A 109 -12.93 -3.09 -7.86
C HIS A 109 -14.27 -2.33 -7.79
N ILE A 110 -14.25 -1.00 -7.91
CA ILE A 110 -15.43 -0.17 -7.63
C ILE A 110 -16.61 -0.41 -8.57
N GLU A 111 -16.37 -0.74 -9.85
CA GLU A 111 -17.44 -1.03 -10.81
C GLU A 111 -17.82 -2.52 -10.86
N THR A 112 -16.83 -3.40 -11.01
CA THR A 112 -17.04 -4.84 -11.23
C THR A 112 -17.19 -5.65 -9.96
N GLY A 113 -16.79 -5.13 -8.80
CA GLY A 113 -16.74 -5.89 -7.54
C GLY A 113 -15.65 -6.97 -7.50
N THR A 114 -14.78 -7.05 -8.51
CA THR A 114 -13.71 -8.06 -8.56
C THR A 114 -12.72 -7.88 -7.43
N CYS A 115 -12.39 -8.93 -6.69
CA CYS A 115 -11.43 -8.82 -5.61
C CYS A 115 -10.04 -8.39 -6.10
N LYS A 116 -9.47 -7.39 -5.44
CA LYS A 116 -8.13 -6.83 -5.70
C LYS A 116 -7.18 -7.03 -4.51
N GLY A 117 -7.70 -7.30 -3.32
CA GLY A 117 -6.89 -7.61 -2.14
C GLY A 117 -7.67 -8.41 -1.10
N CYS A 118 -7.00 -9.38 -0.48
CA CYS A 118 -7.58 -10.30 0.50
C CYS A 118 -7.41 -9.80 1.94
N LYS A 119 -8.30 -10.24 2.82
CA LYS A 119 -8.15 -10.12 4.27
C LYS A 119 -6.89 -10.88 4.72
N PRO A 120 -6.25 -10.45 5.82
CA PRO A 120 -5.12 -11.18 6.38
C PRO A 120 -5.44 -12.66 6.59
N GLY A 121 -4.51 -13.53 6.16
CA GLY A 121 -4.69 -14.99 6.22
C GLY A 121 -5.41 -15.61 5.02
N TYR A 122 -5.70 -14.86 3.96
CA TYR A 122 -6.31 -15.38 2.73
C TYR A 122 -5.53 -15.01 1.47
N GLN A 123 -5.55 -15.89 0.47
CA GLN A 123 -4.94 -15.71 -0.84
C GLN A 123 -5.81 -16.36 -1.93
N GLY A 124 -5.49 -16.11 -3.20
CA GLY A 124 -6.24 -16.58 -4.36
C GLY A 124 -6.83 -15.41 -5.14
N HIS A 125 -7.37 -15.69 -6.33
CA HIS A 125 -8.00 -14.64 -7.15
C HIS A 125 -9.29 -14.12 -6.50
N ARG A 126 -9.92 -14.94 -5.64
CA ARG A 126 -11.16 -14.65 -4.91
C ARG A 126 -10.98 -14.79 -3.40
N CYS A 127 -9.74 -14.83 -2.91
CA CYS A 127 -9.42 -15.02 -1.49
C CYS A 127 -10.02 -16.30 -0.89
N GLU A 128 -10.11 -17.35 -1.72
CA GLU A 128 -10.71 -18.63 -1.40
C GLU A 128 -9.76 -19.58 -0.65
N ILE A 129 -8.45 -19.31 -0.71
CA ILE A 129 -7.42 -20.12 -0.08
C ILE A 129 -7.06 -19.50 1.27
N GLY A 130 -7.37 -20.21 2.36
CA GLY A 130 -6.86 -19.85 3.69
C GLY A 130 -5.38 -20.17 3.79
N CYS A 131 -4.57 -19.19 4.19
CA CYS A 131 -3.17 -19.40 4.53
C CYS A 131 -3.11 -20.07 5.90
N ILE A 132 -2.86 -21.38 5.92
CA ILE A 132 -2.79 -22.17 7.16
C ILE A 132 -1.58 -21.69 7.97
N ASN A 133 -1.86 -21.09 9.14
CA ASN A 133 -0.91 -20.64 10.18
C ASN A 133 0.12 -19.57 9.77
N GLY A 134 -0.14 -18.32 10.18
CA GLY A 134 0.91 -17.48 10.76
C GLY A 134 1.34 -16.19 10.06
N THR A 135 0.68 -15.70 9.02
CA THR A 135 1.15 -14.48 8.33
C THR A 135 0.26 -13.27 8.63
N ILE A 136 0.54 -12.62 9.75
CA ILE A 136 0.16 -11.23 10.01
C ILE A 136 1.06 -10.34 9.14
N MET A 137 0.46 -9.56 8.22
CA MET A 137 1.14 -8.40 7.62
C MET A 137 0.72 -7.16 8.43
N LEU A 138 1.67 -6.59 9.18
CA LEU A 138 1.70 -5.17 9.54
C LEU A 138 2.70 -4.48 8.58
#